data_AF-A0A1Z5JVX1-F1
#
_entry.id   AF-A0A1Z5JVX1-F1
#
_cell.length_a   1.000
_cell.length_b   1.000
_cell.length_c   1.000
_cell.angle_alpha   90.00
_cell.angle_beta   90.00
_cell.angle_gamma   90.00
#
_symmetry.space_group_name_H-M   'P 1'
#
loop_
_entity.id
_entity.type
_entity.pdbx_description
1 polymer ?
#
loop_
_entity_poly.entity_id
_entity_poly.type
_entity_poly.pdbx_seq_one_letter_code
_entity_poly.pdbx_strand_id
1 'polypeptide(L)'
;MKQIKLMVTPQPGAKPEYIDDIRLVDDSPALLAIWQNNLPSDQITLEAYSKDSWAWKPGSDWITLTVESGTGRNKLPGFCDYLKQRQKSAFARFPPTGIFVISYIQPKSTPDAFRMQCRVAIDLSRIPNCNLKPLTVLKAAIKPPSTSVGPPRKGGGLLAKLVGAQERTNHHVAMASTKKKADAAPVNAAVEGASTKPSSVTKRTAAEVFSAFRQTMQDKMLDFDLDESEEVLRVQVSLAEHVAGLSDEDKGRVTMEVLKYMVYEAAEEVNEEWIAHKEPSEFMDEVTIAIYKEGAAPDDVLEEVNKGELPDEVRGQQRAIQEERNRQVNKAENRTSQLVEADAHRQLDDGDEEDLAVLNTAKRDRRTIEDYEREKKRSRGS
;
A
#
# COMPACT_ATOMS: atom_id res chain seq x y z
N MET A 1 -25.39 -24.13 -1.39
CA MET A 1 -24.45 -23.56 -2.38
C MET A 1 -23.15 -23.19 -1.69
N LYS A 2 -22.03 -23.17 -2.42
CA LYS A 2 -20.72 -22.67 -1.93
C LYS A 2 -20.86 -21.19 -1.56
N GLN A 3 -20.48 -20.81 -0.34
CA GLN A 3 -20.30 -19.42 0.07
C GLN A 3 -18.82 -19.05 -0.08
N ILE A 4 -18.54 -17.80 -0.42
CA ILE A 4 -17.18 -17.26 -0.58
C ILE A 4 -17.08 -15.99 0.26
N LYS A 5 -16.02 -15.83 1.05
CA LYS A 5 -15.77 -14.61 1.82
C LYS A 5 -15.28 -13.50 0.91
N LEU A 6 -15.97 -12.36 0.89
CA LEU A 6 -15.55 -11.17 0.18
C LEU A 6 -14.74 -10.27 1.12
N MET A 7 -13.46 -10.10 0.76
CA MET A 7 -12.51 -9.26 1.47
C MET A 7 -12.10 -8.08 0.59
N VAL A 8 -11.65 -6.97 1.18
CA VAL A 8 -11.05 -5.84 0.47
C VAL A 8 -9.75 -5.41 1.14
N THR A 9 -8.74 -5.11 0.34
CA THR A 9 -7.50 -4.49 0.79
C THR A 9 -7.69 -2.97 0.67
N PRO A 10 -7.85 -2.22 1.78
CA PRO A 10 -8.20 -0.79 1.71
C PRO A 10 -7.07 0.05 1.11
N GLN A 11 -5.81 -0.31 1.38
CA GLN A 11 -4.61 0.33 0.84
C GLN A 11 -3.56 -0.75 0.51
N PRO A 12 -2.72 -0.58 -0.52
CA PRO A 12 -1.68 -1.55 -0.87
C PRO A 12 -0.76 -1.90 0.31
N GLY A 13 -0.71 -3.18 0.69
CA GLY A 13 0.07 -3.67 1.83
C GLY A 13 -0.68 -3.69 3.17
N ALA A 14 -1.86 -3.08 3.26
CA ALA A 14 -2.74 -3.22 4.42
C ALA A 14 -3.30 -4.65 4.57
N LYS A 15 -3.74 -4.99 5.78
CA LYS A 15 -4.42 -6.26 6.04
C LYS A 15 -5.80 -6.25 5.36
N PRO A 16 -6.20 -7.31 4.63
CA PRO A 16 -7.54 -7.39 4.06
C PRO A 16 -8.64 -7.33 5.12
N GLU A 17 -9.64 -6.48 4.88
CA GLU A 17 -10.83 -6.29 5.69
C GLU A 17 -12.01 -7.10 5.16
N TYR A 18 -12.90 -7.51 6.07
CA TYR A 18 -14.07 -8.31 5.73
C TYR A 18 -15.27 -7.44 5.35
N ILE A 19 -15.79 -7.65 4.13
CA ILE A 19 -17.05 -7.06 3.65
C ILE A 19 -18.23 -7.96 4.06
N ASP A 20 -18.33 -9.15 3.46
CA ASP A 20 -19.49 -10.04 3.59
C ASP A 20 -19.17 -11.48 3.16
N ASP A 21 -20.04 -12.42 3.47
CA ASP A 21 -20.06 -13.75 2.83
C ASP A 21 -21.01 -13.66 1.63
N ILE A 22 -20.57 -14.01 0.43
CA ILE A 22 -21.40 -13.95 -0.78
C ILE A 22 -21.76 -15.35 -1.30
N ARG A 23 -22.97 -15.48 -1.84
CA ARG A 23 -23.44 -16.69 -2.54
C ARG A 23 -24.02 -16.32 -3.91
N LEU A 24 -23.85 -17.20 -4.90
CA LEU A 24 -24.50 -17.06 -6.21
C LEU A 24 -26.02 -17.14 -6.06
N VAL A 25 -26.75 -16.27 -6.76
CA VAL A 25 -28.22 -16.28 -6.86
C VAL A 25 -28.69 -17.09 -8.08
N ASP A 26 -27.91 -17.08 -9.15
CA ASP A 26 -28.28 -17.69 -10.42
C ASP A 26 -28.17 -19.24 -10.39
N ASP A 27 -29.28 -19.93 -10.58
CA ASP A 27 -29.36 -21.40 -10.66
C ASP A 27 -28.87 -21.99 -12.00
N SER A 28 -28.31 -21.17 -12.90
CA SER A 28 -27.80 -21.62 -14.20
C SER A 28 -26.65 -22.61 -14.02
N PRO A 29 -26.72 -23.85 -14.57
CA PRO A 29 -25.67 -24.85 -14.40
C PRO A 29 -24.28 -24.39 -14.83
N ALA A 30 -24.20 -23.54 -15.88
CA ALA A 30 -22.94 -22.97 -16.34
C ALA A 30 -22.35 -21.97 -15.33
N LEU A 31 -23.18 -21.13 -14.71
CA LEU A 31 -22.75 -20.15 -13.71
C LEU A 31 -22.39 -20.84 -12.39
N LEU A 32 -23.15 -21.86 -11.99
CA LEU A 32 -22.83 -22.74 -10.87
C LEU A 32 -21.48 -23.45 -11.05
N ALA A 33 -21.19 -23.98 -12.25
CA ALA A 33 -19.90 -24.60 -12.55
C ALA A 33 -18.74 -23.61 -12.40
N ILE A 34 -18.89 -22.38 -12.90
CA ILE A 34 -17.88 -21.31 -12.76
C ILE A 34 -17.69 -20.93 -11.27
N TRP A 35 -18.78 -20.75 -10.53
CA TRP A 35 -18.74 -20.40 -9.12
C TRP A 35 -18.08 -21.48 -8.25
N GLN A 36 -18.37 -22.75 -8.54
CA GLN A 36 -17.81 -23.88 -7.80
C GLN A 36 -16.35 -24.15 -8.16
N ASN A 37 -16.03 -24.23 -9.46
CA ASN A 37 -14.77 -24.79 -9.96
C ASN A 37 -13.73 -23.75 -10.40
N ASN A 38 -14.14 -22.56 -10.84
CA ASN A 38 -13.22 -21.54 -11.37
C ASN A 38 -12.88 -20.44 -10.35
N LEU A 39 -13.80 -20.08 -9.46
CA LEU A 39 -13.52 -19.13 -8.38
C LEU A 39 -12.80 -19.82 -7.19
N PRO A 40 -11.96 -19.09 -6.43
CA PRO A 40 -11.34 -19.57 -5.20
C PRO A 40 -12.32 -20.30 -4.28
N SER A 41 -11.86 -21.30 -3.53
CA SER A 41 -12.73 -22.12 -2.69
C SER A 41 -13.35 -21.33 -1.54
N ASP A 42 -12.55 -20.47 -0.89
CA ASP A 42 -12.88 -19.95 0.45
C ASP A 42 -13.08 -18.43 0.49
N GLN A 43 -12.28 -17.66 -0.26
CA GLN A 43 -12.29 -16.19 -0.22
C GLN A 43 -11.86 -15.53 -1.54
N ILE A 44 -12.42 -14.36 -1.82
CA ILE A 44 -12.00 -13.43 -2.87
C ILE A 44 -11.57 -12.14 -2.18
N THR A 45 -10.33 -11.71 -2.42
CA THR A 45 -9.78 -10.47 -1.88
C THR A 45 -9.65 -9.43 -2.98
N LEU A 46 -10.49 -8.40 -2.94
CA LEU A 46 -10.40 -7.22 -3.79
C LEU A 46 -9.08 -6.50 -3.46
N GLU A 47 -8.17 -6.45 -4.44
CA GLU A 47 -6.79 -6.03 -4.23
C GLU A 47 -6.56 -4.55 -4.56
N ALA A 48 -7.38 -3.98 -5.44
CA ALA A 48 -7.31 -2.59 -5.87
C ALA A 48 -8.62 -2.13 -6.53
N TYR A 49 -8.65 -0.84 -6.86
CA TYR A 49 -9.72 -0.17 -7.58
C TYR A 49 -9.22 0.29 -8.96
N SER A 50 -10.12 0.43 -9.93
CA SER A 50 -9.82 1.00 -11.25
C SER A 50 -10.99 1.82 -11.80
N LYS A 51 -10.67 2.93 -12.48
CA LYS A 51 -11.60 3.73 -13.32
C LYS A 51 -11.60 3.26 -14.79
N ASP A 52 -10.73 2.32 -15.16
CA ASP A 52 -10.51 1.90 -16.55
C ASP A 52 -11.77 1.29 -17.17
N SER A 53 -11.96 1.54 -18.46
CA SER A 53 -13.13 1.06 -19.21
C SER A 53 -13.27 -0.46 -19.18
N TRP A 54 -12.18 -1.23 -19.14
CA TRP A 54 -12.23 -2.70 -19.09
C TRP A 54 -13.00 -3.25 -17.88
N ALA A 55 -13.03 -2.52 -16.75
CA ALA A 55 -13.69 -2.96 -15.52
C ALA A 55 -15.20 -2.67 -15.51
N TRP A 56 -15.62 -1.49 -16.00
CA TRP A 56 -17.02 -1.05 -15.94
C TRP A 56 -17.80 -1.22 -17.25
N LYS A 57 -17.13 -1.19 -18.41
CA LYS A 57 -17.65 -1.51 -19.76
C LYS A 57 -17.11 -2.89 -20.21
N PRO A 58 -17.78 -3.99 -19.84
CA PRO A 58 -17.33 -5.33 -20.19
C PRO A 58 -17.54 -5.60 -21.69
N GLY A 59 -16.58 -6.30 -22.30
CA GLY A 59 -16.78 -6.95 -23.60
C GLY A 59 -17.54 -8.28 -23.48
N SER A 60 -17.61 -9.04 -24.58
CA SER A 60 -18.28 -10.35 -24.68
C SER A 60 -17.71 -11.43 -23.77
N ASP A 61 -16.43 -11.35 -23.40
CA ASP A 61 -15.71 -12.40 -22.67
C ASP A 61 -15.96 -12.41 -21.15
N TRP A 62 -16.82 -11.51 -20.67
CA TRP A 62 -17.20 -11.42 -19.25
C TRP A 62 -18.43 -12.26 -18.93
N ILE A 63 -18.27 -13.24 -18.04
CA ILE A 63 -19.40 -13.89 -17.40
C ILE A 63 -19.95 -12.94 -16.33
N THR A 64 -21.23 -12.57 -16.44
CA THR A 64 -21.92 -11.78 -15.41
C THR A 64 -22.60 -12.73 -14.42
N LEU A 65 -22.45 -12.45 -13.12
CA LEU A 65 -23.00 -13.23 -12.02
C LEU A 65 -23.78 -12.30 -11.07
N THR A 66 -24.92 -12.76 -10.58
CA THR A 66 -25.65 -12.11 -9.48
C THR A 66 -25.30 -12.83 -8.18
N VAL A 67 -24.77 -12.10 -7.21
CA VAL A 67 -24.49 -12.62 -5.87
C VAL A 67 -25.34 -11.89 -4.83
N GLU A 68 -25.63 -12.57 -3.72
CA GLU A 68 -26.32 -11.98 -2.57
C GLU A 68 -25.53 -12.18 -1.27
N SER A 69 -25.70 -11.22 -0.35
CA SER A 69 -25.21 -11.27 1.01
C SER A 69 -25.75 -12.50 1.74
N GLY A 70 -24.84 -13.30 2.28
CA GLY A 70 -25.13 -14.42 3.17
C GLY A 70 -25.29 -14.00 4.63
N THR A 71 -24.73 -12.85 5.04
CA THR A 71 -24.85 -12.38 6.43
C THR A 71 -26.01 -11.42 6.67
N GLY A 72 -26.61 -10.85 5.61
CA GLY A 72 -27.69 -9.87 5.72
C GLY A 72 -27.26 -8.53 6.33
N ARG A 73 -25.96 -8.24 6.37
CA ARG A 73 -25.41 -6.99 6.93
C ARG A 73 -25.34 -5.91 5.85
N ASN A 74 -25.59 -4.65 6.24
CA ASN A 74 -25.53 -3.49 5.32
C ASN A 74 -24.11 -3.14 4.80
N LYS A 75 -23.10 -3.99 5.04
CA LYS A 75 -21.74 -3.79 4.53
C LYS A 75 -21.67 -3.89 3.00
N LEU A 76 -22.33 -4.88 2.40
CA LEU A 76 -22.32 -5.06 0.95
C LEU A 76 -22.99 -3.88 0.20
N PRO A 77 -24.22 -3.44 0.53
CA PRO A 77 -24.79 -2.23 -0.09
C PRO A 77 -23.95 -0.98 0.19
N GLY A 78 -23.45 -0.78 1.41
CA GLY A 78 -22.57 0.36 1.72
C GLY A 78 -21.29 0.39 0.87
N PHE A 79 -20.71 -0.79 0.59
CA PHE A 79 -19.57 -0.92 -0.32
C PHE A 79 -19.96 -0.62 -1.78
N CYS A 80 -21.11 -1.11 -2.26
CA CYS A 80 -21.63 -0.77 -3.59
C CYS A 80 -21.88 0.74 -3.75
N ASP A 81 -22.44 1.41 -2.73
CA ASP A 81 -22.65 2.85 -2.74
C ASP A 81 -21.32 3.62 -2.70
N TYR A 82 -20.32 3.17 -1.94
CA TYR A 82 -18.96 3.72 -1.98
C TYR A 82 -18.36 3.66 -3.41
N LEU A 83 -18.42 2.50 -4.07
CA LEU A 83 -17.94 2.35 -5.45
C LEU A 83 -18.67 3.31 -6.41
N LYS A 84 -19.99 3.44 -6.25
CA LYS A 84 -20.87 4.31 -7.06
C LYS A 84 -20.58 5.79 -6.84
N GLN A 85 -20.39 6.25 -5.60
CA GLN A 85 -20.01 7.62 -5.28
C GLN A 85 -18.63 7.98 -5.86
N ARG A 86 -17.66 7.05 -5.77
CA ARG A 86 -16.30 7.25 -6.27
C ARG A 86 -16.12 6.99 -7.78
N GLN A 87 -17.14 6.44 -8.45
CA GLN A 87 -17.08 5.97 -9.84
C GLN A 87 -15.89 5.01 -10.12
N LYS A 88 -15.53 4.18 -9.14
CA LYS A 88 -14.39 3.25 -9.17
C LYS A 88 -14.93 1.81 -9.10
N SER A 89 -14.42 0.91 -9.94
CA SER A 89 -14.71 -0.53 -9.87
C SER A 89 -13.65 -1.22 -9.00
N ALA A 90 -14.05 -2.15 -8.12
CA ALA A 90 -13.12 -2.97 -7.36
C ALA A 90 -12.83 -4.29 -8.09
N PHE A 91 -11.61 -4.81 -8.00
CA PHE A 91 -11.26 -6.08 -8.64
C PHE A 91 -10.34 -6.96 -7.80
N ALA A 92 -10.35 -8.26 -8.10
CA ALA A 92 -9.49 -9.29 -7.55
C ALA A 92 -9.00 -10.23 -8.65
N ARG A 93 -7.69 -10.39 -8.83
CA ARG A 93 -7.14 -11.49 -9.62
C ARG A 93 -7.17 -12.80 -8.83
N PHE A 94 -7.35 -13.93 -9.52
CA PHE A 94 -7.23 -15.26 -8.93
C PHE A 94 -6.49 -16.23 -9.87
N PRO A 95 -5.72 -17.20 -9.34
CA PRO A 95 -4.99 -18.15 -10.18
C PRO A 95 -5.92 -19.00 -11.08
N PRO A 96 -5.49 -19.39 -12.29
CA PRO A 96 -4.20 -19.06 -12.90
C PRO A 96 -4.15 -17.66 -13.52
N THR A 97 -5.26 -17.20 -14.11
CA THR A 97 -5.35 -15.99 -14.95
C THR A 97 -6.70 -15.29 -14.80
N GLY A 98 -7.48 -15.62 -13.79
CA GLY A 98 -8.83 -15.11 -13.64
C GLY A 98 -8.88 -13.73 -13.00
N ILE A 99 -9.97 -13.02 -13.25
CA ILE A 99 -10.30 -11.76 -12.59
C ILE A 99 -11.78 -11.71 -12.23
N PHE A 100 -12.05 -11.23 -11.03
CA PHE A 100 -13.37 -10.95 -10.48
C PHE A 100 -13.50 -9.43 -10.32
N VAL A 101 -14.59 -8.84 -10.80
CA VAL A 101 -14.83 -7.39 -10.78
C VAL A 101 -16.19 -7.07 -10.20
N ILE A 102 -16.23 -6.06 -9.33
CA ILE A 102 -17.44 -5.38 -8.88
C ILE A 102 -17.43 -3.99 -9.50
N SER A 103 -18.33 -3.79 -10.46
CA SER A 103 -18.51 -2.51 -11.16
C SER A 103 -19.30 -1.52 -10.31
N TYR A 104 -18.92 -0.25 -10.31
CA TYR A 104 -19.74 0.81 -9.72
C TYR A 104 -21.08 1.01 -10.44
N ILE A 105 -21.14 0.64 -11.73
CA ILE A 105 -22.38 0.55 -12.50
C ILE A 105 -23.07 -0.75 -12.11
N GLN A 106 -23.90 -0.68 -11.07
CA GLN A 106 -24.85 -1.69 -10.67
C GLN A 106 -26.22 -1.44 -11.35
N PRO A 107 -26.97 -2.48 -11.75
CA PRO A 107 -28.30 -2.30 -12.32
C PRO A 107 -29.25 -1.65 -11.30
N LYS A 108 -30.08 -0.69 -11.74
CA LYS A 108 -31.05 0.02 -10.87
C LYS A 108 -32.16 -0.88 -10.29
N SER A 109 -32.20 -2.15 -10.66
CA SER A 109 -33.35 -3.06 -10.53
C SER A 109 -33.09 -4.28 -9.64
N THR A 110 -32.15 -4.21 -8.70
CA THR A 110 -32.13 -5.11 -7.54
C THR A 110 -32.98 -4.48 -6.43
N PRO A 111 -34.27 -4.85 -6.28
CA PRO A 111 -35.10 -4.35 -5.17
C PRO A 111 -34.56 -4.78 -3.80
N ASP A 112 -33.77 -5.86 -3.77
CA ASP A 112 -33.07 -6.33 -2.59
C ASP A 112 -31.71 -5.61 -2.46
N ALA A 113 -31.55 -4.77 -1.44
CA ALA A 113 -30.28 -4.08 -1.13
C ALA A 113 -29.11 -5.04 -0.83
N PHE A 114 -29.38 -6.34 -0.71
CA PHE A 114 -28.41 -7.39 -0.44
C PHE A 114 -27.85 -8.06 -1.69
N ARG A 115 -28.29 -7.65 -2.90
CA ARG A 115 -27.83 -8.21 -4.18
C ARG A 115 -26.84 -7.29 -4.88
N MET A 116 -25.86 -7.91 -5.53
CA MET A 116 -24.79 -7.25 -6.27
C MET A 116 -24.50 -8.02 -7.56
N GLN A 117 -24.35 -7.29 -8.66
CA GLN A 117 -23.83 -7.85 -9.89
C GLN A 117 -22.30 -7.78 -9.89
N CYS A 118 -21.65 -8.92 -10.06
CA CYS A 118 -20.23 -9.03 -10.30
C CYS A 118 -19.95 -9.65 -11.67
N ARG A 119 -18.71 -9.54 -12.13
CA ARG A 119 -18.27 -10.03 -13.44
C ARG A 119 -17.00 -10.83 -13.28
N VAL A 120 -16.89 -11.92 -14.03
CA VAL A 120 -15.77 -12.85 -13.98
C VAL A 120 -15.27 -13.08 -15.39
N ALA A 121 -13.97 -12.96 -15.59
CA ALA A 121 -13.28 -13.47 -16.76
C ALA A 121 -12.26 -14.51 -16.28
N ILE A 122 -12.24 -15.68 -16.92
CA ILE A 122 -11.35 -16.81 -16.55
C ILE A 122 -9.92 -16.59 -17.08
N ASP A 123 -9.80 -15.75 -18.11
CA ASP A 123 -8.57 -15.49 -18.85
C ASP A 123 -8.41 -13.98 -19.09
N LEU A 124 -7.55 -13.36 -18.28
CA LEU A 124 -7.20 -11.94 -18.34
C LEU A 124 -6.71 -11.50 -19.73
N SER A 125 -6.09 -12.39 -20.50
CA SER A 125 -5.51 -12.07 -21.82
C SER A 125 -6.57 -11.78 -22.89
N ARG A 126 -7.83 -12.18 -22.65
CA ARG A 126 -8.96 -11.93 -23.55
C ARG A 126 -9.64 -10.58 -23.32
N ILE A 127 -9.31 -9.89 -22.22
CA ILE A 127 -9.98 -8.64 -21.86
C ILE A 127 -9.31 -7.50 -22.61
N PRO A 128 -9.98 -6.87 -23.60
CA PRO A 128 -9.38 -5.82 -24.40
C PRO A 128 -9.03 -4.61 -23.52
N ASN A 129 -7.84 -4.06 -23.72
CA ASN A 129 -7.30 -2.92 -22.97
C ASN A 129 -7.11 -3.17 -21.45
N CYS A 130 -7.11 -4.42 -20.99
CA CYS A 130 -6.71 -4.73 -19.62
C CYS A 130 -5.18 -4.64 -19.47
N ASN A 131 -4.71 -3.67 -18.70
CA ASN A 131 -3.30 -3.41 -18.40
C ASN A 131 -2.75 -4.27 -17.23
N LEU A 132 -3.60 -5.09 -16.60
CA LEU A 132 -3.22 -5.91 -15.45
C LEU A 132 -2.29 -7.04 -15.89
N LYS A 133 -1.19 -7.20 -15.15
CA LYS A 133 -0.30 -8.35 -15.32
C LYS A 133 -0.95 -9.58 -14.68
N PRO A 134 -0.90 -10.77 -15.32
CA PRO A 134 -1.28 -12.02 -14.67
C PRO A 134 -0.58 -12.17 -13.32
N LEU A 135 -1.23 -12.83 -12.36
CA LEU A 135 -0.56 -13.20 -11.12
C LEU A 135 0.59 -14.15 -11.47
N THR A 136 1.83 -13.67 -11.37
CA THR A 136 2.99 -14.54 -11.38
C THR A 136 2.88 -15.45 -10.17
N VAL A 137 2.41 -16.69 -10.40
CA VAL A 137 2.43 -17.73 -9.38
C VAL A 137 3.90 -17.93 -9.03
N LEU A 138 4.33 -17.32 -7.93
CA LEU A 138 5.60 -17.62 -7.29
C LEU A 138 5.54 -19.10 -6.95
N LYS A 139 6.14 -19.94 -7.81
CA LYS A 139 6.36 -21.35 -7.53
C LYS A 139 6.97 -21.40 -6.15
N ALA A 140 6.23 -21.94 -5.18
CA ALA A 140 6.64 -21.98 -3.78
C ALA A 140 8.09 -22.47 -3.74
N ALA A 141 9.00 -21.63 -3.24
CA ALA A 141 10.42 -21.85 -3.40
C ALA A 141 10.77 -23.22 -2.82
N ILE A 142 11.07 -24.18 -3.69
CA ILE A 142 11.54 -25.49 -3.29
C ILE A 142 12.83 -25.22 -2.54
N LYS A 143 12.79 -25.36 -1.20
CA LYS A 143 13.97 -25.16 -0.35
C LYS A 143 15.12 -25.97 -0.95
N PRO A 144 16.23 -25.33 -1.38
CA PRO A 144 17.38 -26.10 -1.82
C PRO A 144 17.86 -26.94 -0.62
N PRO A 145 18.25 -28.20 -0.83
CA PRO A 145 18.77 -29.03 0.26
C PRO A 145 20.02 -28.35 0.85
N SER A 146 20.08 -28.27 2.17
CA SER A 146 21.15 -27.59 2.88
C SER A 146 22.49 -28.29 2.67
N THR A 147 23.36 -27.69 1.84
CA THR A 147 24.76 -28.10 1.68
C THR A 147 25.68 -27.11 2.41
N SER A 148 26.28 -27.59 3.49
CA SER A 148 27.22 -26.85 4.33
C SER A 148 28.63 -26.85 3.74
N VAL A 149 29.19 -25.69 3.38
CA VAL A 149 30.63 -25.55 3.07
C VAL A 149 31.17 -24.17 3.45
N GLY A 150 32.24 -24.15 4.27
CA GLY A 150 33.38 -23.24 4.07
C GLY A 150 33.46 -21.95 4.92
N PRO A 151 34.63 -21.66 5.55
CA PRO A 151 34.87 -20.41 6.30
C PRO A 151 35.28 -19.22 5.39
N PRO A 152 35.17 -17.97 5.88
CA PRO A 152 35.29 -16.77 5.05
C PRO A 152 36.74 -16.38 4.72
N ARG A 153 36.99 -16.02 3.46
CA ARG A 153 38.22 -15.30 3.06
C ARG A 153 38.02 -13.78 3.20
N LYS A 154 38.97 -13.12 3.89
CA LYS A 154 39.06 -11.66 4.03
C LYS A 154 39.48 -10.99 2.71
N GLY A 155 38.97 -9.77 2.48
CA GLY A 155 39.59 -8.78 1.57
C GLY A 155 38.70 -8.26 0.44
N GLY A 156 38.35 -6.97 0.48
CA GLY A 156 37.66 -6.25 -0.60
C GLY A 156 36.42 -5.45 -0.15
N GLY A 157 36.63 -4.26 0.42
CA GLY A 157 35.55 -3.42 0.97
C GLY A 157 34.64 -2.77 -0.08
N LEU A 158 33.41 -2.42 0.31
CA LEU A 158 32.38 -1.85 -0.57
C LEU A 158 32.81 -0.57 -1.31
N LEU A 159 33.60 0.30 -0.66
CA LEU A 159 34.00 1.60 -1.21
C LEU A 159 34.79 1.48 -2.53
N ALA A 160 35.56 0.40 -2.72
CA ALA A 160 36.28 0.16 -3.97
C ALA A 160 35.36 -0.20 -5.16
N LYS A 161 34.10 -0.58 -4.91
CA LYS A 161 33.11 -0.86 -5.96
C LYS A 161 32.24 0.35 -6.31
N LEU A 162 32.16 1.37 -5.46
CA LEU A 162 31.35 2.56 -5.70
C LEU A 162 32.04 3.51 -6.69
N VAL A 163 33.33 3.81 -6.47
CA VAL A 163 34.10 4.75 -7.31
C VAL A 163 34.20 4.24 -8.76
N GLY A 164 34.49 2.96 -8.96
CA GLY A 164 34.56 2.33 -10.29
C GLY A 164 33.19 2.14 -10.99
N ALA A 165 32.06 2.46 -10.33
CA ALA A 165 30.75 2.50 -10.97
C ALA A 165 30.45 3.89 -11.57
N GLN A 166 30.89 4.96 -10.92
CA GLN A 166 30.61 6.35 -11.30
C GLN A 166 31.37 6.78 -12.59
N GLU A 167 32.58 6.26 -12.80
CA GLU A 167 33.35 6.53 -14.04
C GLU A 167 32.70 5.93 -15.30
N ARG A 168 31.91 4.86 -15.18
CA ARG A 168 31.23 4.23 -16.34
C ARG A 168 30.01 5.00 -16.82
N THR A 169 29.36 5.78 -15.96
CA THR A 169 28.19 6.58 -16.33
C THR A 169 28.59 7.83 -17.13
N ASN A 170 29.65 8.52 -16.72
CA ASN A 170 30.10 9.75 -17.39
C ASN A 170 30.60 9.51 -18.83
N HIS A 171 31.25 8.37 -19.11
CA HIS A 171 31.65 8.03 -20.48
C HIS A 171 30.48 7.72 -21.42
N HIS A 172 29.34 7.25 -20.90
CA HIS A 172 28.14 7.03 -21.73
C HIS A 172 27.39 8.31 -22.07
N VAL A 173 27.37 9.30 -21.17
CA VAL A 173 26.73 10.61 -21.43
C VAL A 173 27.53 11.41 -22.47
N ALA A 174 28.87 11.37 -22.42
CA ALA A 174 29.72 12.13 -23.34
C ALA A 174 29.64 11.69 -24.82
N MET A 175 29.25 10.44 -25.12
CA MET A 175 29.14 9.95 -26.50
C MET A 175 27.76 10.15 -27.15
N ALA A 176 26.74 10.57 -26.40
CA ALA A 176 25.39 10.79 -26.95
C ALA A 176 25.23 12.16 -27.66
N SER A 177 26.01 13.18 -27.26
CA SER A 177 25.79 14.58 -27.66
C SER A 177 26.50 15.04 -28.94
N THR A 178 27.05 14.14 -29.77
CA THR A 178 27.87 14.51 -30.95
C THR A 178 27.44 13.86 -32.26
N LYS A 179 26.14 13.90 -32.61
CA LYS A 179 25.72 13.45 -33.95
C LYS A 179 24.46 14.07 -34.59
N LYS A 180 24.51 15.38 -34.89
CA LYS A 180 24.37 15.92 -36.28
C LYS A 180 24.49 17.45 -36.34
N LYS A 181 24.98 17.93 -37.48
CA LYS A 181 25.22 19.34 -37.86
C LYS A 181 24.79 19.51 -39.32
N ALA A 182 24.43 20.74 -39.72
CA ALA A 182 24.17 21.23 -41.09
C ALA A 182 22.88 20.69 -41.75
N ASP A 183 22.08 21.46 -42.49
CA ASP A 183 22.03 22.92 -42.78
C ASP A 183 20.54 23.29 -43.08
N ALA A 184 20.07 24.54 -43.27
CA ALA A 184 20.73 25.81 -43.62
C ALA A 184 20.10 27.03 -42.88
N ALA A 185 20.01 28.20 -43.54
CA ALA A 185 19.48 29.47 -42.99
C ALA A 185 18.47 30.18 -43.97
N PRO A 186 18.08 31.47 -43.86
CA PRO A 186 16.66 31.82 -43.64
C PRO A 186 16.02 32.79 -44.67
N VAL A 187 14.68 32.82 -44.79
CA VAL A 187 13.95 33.91 -45.48
C VAL A 187 12.58 34.22 -44.84
N ASN A 188 12.20 35.49 -44.84
CA ASN A 188 10.93 36.05 -44.33
C ASN A 188 9.78 36.07 -45.38
N ALA A 189 8.59 36.45 -44.88
CA ALA A 189 7.46 37.10 -45.59
C ALA A 189 6.34 36.21 -46.21
N ALA A 190 5.26 36.07 -45.42
CA ALA A 190 3.88 36.48 -45.69
C ALA A 190 3.05 36.01 -46.91
N VAL A 191 1.73 36.01 -46.64
CA VAL A 191 0.55 36.01 -47.54
C VAL A 191 -0.18 34.67 -47.79
N GLU A 192 -1.50 34.81 -47.70
CA GLU A 192 -2.65 33.91 -47.74
C GLU A 192 -2.69 32.86 -48.87
N GLY A 193 -3.38 31.74 -48.62
CA GLY A 193 -3.77 30.78 -49.66
C GLY A 193 -4.37 29.49 -49.09
N ALA A 194 -5.70 29.34 -49.16
CA ALA A 194 -6.40 28.18 -48.60
C ALA A 194 -6.19 26.89 -49.41
N SER A 195 -5.88 25.78 -48.73
CA SER A 195 -6.29 24.44 -49.17
C SER A 195 -6.24 23.40 -48.05
N THR A 196 -7.24 22.52 -48.08
CA THR A 196 -7.53 21.46 -47.11
C THR A 196 -6.46 20.36 -47.07
N LYS A 197 -6.00 20.04 -45.85
CA LYS A 197 -5.50 18.71 -45.45
C LYS A 197 -5.81 18.50 -43.96
N PRO A 198 -5.95 17.25 -43.48
CA PRO A 198 -6.47 16.98 -42.15
C PRO A 198 -5.51 17.49 -41.09
N SER A 199 -6.08 18.02 -40.00
CA SER A 199 -5.34 18.38 -38.79
C SER A 199 -4.54 17.17 -38.31
N SER A 200 -3.22 17.24 -38.43
CA SER A 200 -2.35 16.40 -37.63
C SER A 200 -2.61 16.75 -36.17
N VAL A 201 -3.32 15.87 -35.47
CA VAL A 201 -3.44 15.95 -34.01
C VAL A 201 -2.01 15.82 -33.48
N THR A 202 -1.41 16.96 -33.16
CA THR A 202 -0.11 17.04 -32.49
C THR A 202 -0.27 16.31 -31.17
N LYS A 203 0.24 15.08 -31.11
CA LYS A 203 0.16 14.26 -29.92
C LYS A 203 0.95 14.97 -28.84
N ARG A 204 0.27 15.34 -27.76
CA ARG A 204 0.89 15.97 -26.60
C ARG A 204 2.07 15.11 -26.14
N THR A 205 3.21 15.72 -25.90
CA THR A 205 4.43 15.00 -25.48
C THR A 205 4.59 15.03 -23.95
N ALA A 206 5.37 14.10 -23.39
CA ALA A 206 5.70 14.15 -21.95
C ALA A 206 6.39 15.46 -21.55
N ALA A 207 7.24 16.02 -22.44
CA ALA A 207 7.93 17.29 -22.20
C ALA A 207 6.96 18.49 -22.11
N GLU A 208 5.94 18.53 -22.97
CA GLU A 208 4.88 19.55 -22.89
C GLU A 208 4.03 19.41 -21.61
N VAL A 209 3.77 18.18 -21.16
CA VAL A 209 3.10 17.94 -19.86
C VAL A 209 3.94 18.50 -18.72
N PHE A 210 5.23 18.19 -18.66
CA PHE A 210 6.14 18.69 -17.61
C PHE A 210 6.28 20.21 -17.64
N SER A 211 6.46 20.82 -18.82
CA SER A 211 6.58 22.27 -18.95
C SER A 211 5.31 22.99 -18.49
N ALA A 212 4.13 22.51 -18.92
CA ALA A 212 2.86 23.10 -18.53
C ALA A 212 2.56 22.87 -17.04
N PHE A 213 2.92 21.70 -16.49
CA PHE A 213 2.72 21.39 -15.07
C PHE A 213 3.62 22.27 -14.19
N ARG A 214 4.93 22.36 -14.48
CA ARG A 214 5.86 23.23 -13.75
C ARG A 214 5.40 24.68 -13.76
N GLN A 215 5.01 25.22 -14.92
CA GLN A 215 4.47 26.57 -15.01
C GLN A 215 3.21 26.73 -14.14
N THR A 216 2.25 25.79 -14.22
CA THR A 216 1.03 25.84 -13.39
C THR A 216 1.34 25.75 -11.89
N MET A 217 2.40 25.05 -11.48
CA MET A 217 2.81 24.99 -10.07
C MET A 217 3.49 26.30 -9.66
N GLN A 218 4.39 26.83 -10.48
CA GLN A 218 5.07 28.11 -10.23
C GLN A 218 4.07 29.26 -10.12
N ASP A 219 3.12 29.37 -11.04
CA ASP A 219 2.04 30.37 -11.00
C ASP A 219 1.24 30.25 -9.69
N LYS A 220 0.89 29.02 -9.26
CA LYS A 220 0.19 28.78 -7.98
C LYS A 220 1.02 29.12 -6.74
N MET A 221 2.33 28.86 -6.74
CA MET A 221 3.20 29.22 -5.60
C MET A 221 3.34 30.73 -5.49
N LEU A 222 3.43 31.45 -6.62
CA LEU A 222 3.49 32.91 -6.64
C LEU A 222 2.15 33.53 -6.21
N ASP A 223 1.02 33.01 -6.70
CA ASP A 223 -0.31 33.45 -6.25
C ASP A 223 -0.49 33.23 -4.73
N PHE A 224 -0.01 32.10 -4.21
CA PHE A 224 -0.04 31.78 -2.78
C PHE A 224 0.92 32.63 -1.95
N ASP A 225 2.11 32.97 -2.45
CA ASP A 225 3.04 33.90 -1.77
C ASP A 225 2.38 35.27 -1.56
N LEU A 226 1.73 35.78 -2.63
CA LEU A 226 1.04 37.08 -2.65
C LEU A 226 -0.23 37.12 -1.77
N ASP A 227 -0.88 36.00 -1.48
CA ASP A 227 -2.05 35.95 -0.61
C ASP A 227 -1.65 35.81 0.88
N GLU A 228 -1.46 36.94 1.55
CA GLU A 228 -1.20 37.01 3.01
C GLU A 228 -2.29 36.35 3.88
N SER A 229 -3.48 36.05 3.34
CA SER A 229 -4.59 35.45 4.09
C SER A 229 -4.66 33.92 4.00
N GLU A 230 -3.98 33.30 3.03
CA GLU A 230 -3.89 31.84 2.91
C GLU A 230 -2.58 31.34 3.57
N GLU A 231 -2.72 30.58 4.65
CA GLU A 231 -1.59 29.99 5.38
C GLU A 231 -1.17 28.61 4.83
N VAL A 232 -2.07 27.94 4.09
CA VAL A 232 -1.88 26.55 3.60
C VAL A 232 -2.47 26.33 2.21
N LEU A 233 -1.60 26.13 1.20
CA LEU A 233 -2.01 25.74 -0.15
C LEU A 233 -2.11 24.21 -0.25
N ARG A 234 -3.19 23.69 -0.86
CA ARG A 234 -3.34 22.24 -1.14
C ARG A 234 -3.27 21.94 -2.63
N VAL A 235 -2.16 21.36 -3.06
CA VAL A 235 -1.92 20.92 -4.43
C VAL A 235 -2.37 19.48 -4.60
N GLN A 236 -3.53 19.29 -5.25
CA GLN A 236 -3.96 17.97 -5.69
C GLN A 236 -3.34 17.63 -7.06
N VAL A 237 -2.63 16.51 -7.13
CA VAL A 237 -1.95 15.99 -8.33
C VAL A 237 -2.57 14.66 -8.74
N SER A 238 -3.05 14.59 -9.98
CA SER A 238 -3.75 13.43 -10.55
C SER A 238 -2.96 12.91 -11.74
N LEU A 239 -2.29 11.76 -11.59
CA LEU A 239 -1.49 11.17 -12.66
C LEU A 239 -2.35 10.87 -13.89
N ALA A 240 -3.58 10.39 -13.66
CA ALA A 240 -4.55 10.07 -14.71
C ALA A 240 -4.87 11.26 -15.63
N GLU A 241 -4.93 12.48 -15.08
CA GLU A 241 -5.18 13.71 -15.85
C GLU A 241 -3.95 14.13 -16.66
N HIS A 242 -2.76 14.03 -16.09
CA HIS A 242 -1.52 14.41 -16.78
C HIS A 242 -1.08 13.42 -17.87
N VAL A 243 -1.45 12.14 -17.76
CA VAL A 243 -1.20 11.12 -18.81
C VAL A 243 -2.31 11.02 -19.87
N ALA A 244 -3.40 11.77 -19.71
CA ALA A 244 -4.52 11.77 -20.65
C ALA A 244 -4.10 12.32 -22.02
N GLY A 245 -4.35 11.56 -23.09
CA GLY A 245 -4.02 11.93 -24.47
C GLY A 245 -2.56 11.74 -24.88
N LEU A 246 -1.67 11.32 -23.97
CA LEU A 246 -0.28 10.97 -24.30
C LEU A 246 -0.17 9.68 -25.12
N SER A 247 0.95 9.53 -25.85
CA SER A 247 1.35 8.24 -26.42
C SER A 247 1.77 7.26 -25.31
N ASP A 248 1.66 5.95 -25.53
CA ASP A 248 2.03 4.97 -24.48
C ASP A 248 3.53 5.02 -24.12
N GLU A 249 4.39 5.51 -25.03
CA GLU A 249 5.81 5.78 -24.74
C GLU A 249 5.97 6.99 -23.81
N ASP A 250 5.21 8.06 -24.03
CA ASP A 250 5.21 9.26 -23.18
C ASP A 250 4.58 9.01 -21.80
N LYS A 251 3.52 8.21 -21.73
CA LYS A 251 2.87 7.82 -20.46
C LYS A 251 3.84 7.14 -19.50
N GLY A 252 4.78 6.34 -20.01
CA GLY A 252 5.80 5.68 -19.19
C GLY A 252 6.85 6.64 -18.60
N ARG A 253 6.96 7.87 -19.13
CA ARG A 253 7.91 8.90 -18.68
C ARG A 253 7.30 9.80 -17.62
N VAL A 254 6.00 10.09 -17.71
CA VAL A 254 5.27 10.87 -16.71
C VAL A 254 4.91 9.96 -15.53
N THR A 255 5.66 10.07 -14.43
CA THR A 255 5.41 9.32 -13.20
C THR A 255 4.95 10.24 -12.07
N MET A 256 4.24 9.67 -11.09
CA MET A 256 3.80 10.40 -9.90
C MET A 256 4.98 10.93 -9.06
N GLU A 257 6.15 10.28 -9.11
CA GLU A 257 7.36 10.74 -8.41
C GLU A 257 7.92 12.02 -9.05
N VAL A 258 7.97 12.10 -10.38
CA VAL A 258 8.42 13.30 -11.09
C VAL A 258 7.47 14.48 -10.86
N LEU A 259 6.15 14.23 -10.89
CA LEU A 259 5.17 15.29 -10.63
C LEU A 259 5.24 15.80 -9.18
N LYS A 260 5.41 14.92 -8.19
CA LYS A 260 5.65 15.32 -6.79
C LYS A 260 6.92 16.18 -6.67
N TYR A 261 8.02 15.75 -7.26
CA TYR A 261 9.28 16.49 -7.25
C TYR A 261 9.10 17.92 -7.80
N MET A 262 8.35 18.08 -8.89
CA MET A 262 8.06 19.41 -9.46
C MET A 262 7.23 20.32 -8.55
N VAL A 263 6.40 19.76 -7.65
CA VAL A 263 5.68 20.56 -6.63
C VAL A 263 6.63 20.98 -5.50
N TYR A 264 7.50 20.08 -5.06
CA TYR A 264 8.53 20.40 -4.06
C TYR A 264 9.52 21.47 -4.57
N GLU A 265 10.06 21.26 -5.77
CA GLU A 265 10.97 22.18 -6.48
C GLU A 265 10.33 23.57 -6.65
N ALA A 266 9.05 23.65 -7.03
CA ALA A 266 8.36 24.93 -7.20
C ALA A 266 8.09 25.66 -5.87
N ALA A 267 7.87 24.92 -4.77
CA ALA A 267 7.70 25.52 -3.44
C ALA A 267 9.05 26.07 -2.92
N GLU A 268 10.11 25.28 -3.00
CA GLU A 268 11.48 25.63 -2.60
C GLU A 268 12.05 26.80 -3.42
N GLU A 269 11.78 26.87 -4.73
CA GLU A 269 12.21 27.97 -5.60
C GLU A 269 11.51 29.31 -5.28
N VAL A 270 10.30 29.29 -4.72
CA VAL A 270 9.59 30.50 -4.29
C VAL A 270 9.96 30.89 -2.86
N ASN A 271 10.01 29.93 -1.93
CA ASN A 271 10.41 30.18 -0.55
C ASN A 271 10.99 28.92 0.13
N GLU A 272 12.27 28.97 0.50
CA GLU A 272 13.00 27.89 1.19
C GLU A 272 12.48 27.57 2.61
N GLU A 273 11.72 28.48 3.23
CA GLU A 273 11.19 28.34 4.60
C GLU A 273 9.81 27.67 4.64
N TRP A 274 9.18 27.43 3.47
CA TRP A 274 7.88 26.75 3.39
C TRP A 274 7.99 25.25 3.57
N ILE A 275 7.00 24.67 4.25
CA ILE A 275 6.96 23.25 4.53
C ILE A 275 5.99 22.57 3.55
N ALA A 276 6.54 21.85 2.58
CA ALA A 276 5.76 21.00 1.69
C ALA A 276 5.65 19.58 2.27
N HIS A 277 4.43 19.15 2.59
CA HIS A 277 4.12 17.84 3.18
C HIS A 277 3.15 17.05 2.30
N LYS A 278 3.39 15.74 2.16
CA LYS A 278 2.52 14.85 1.38
C LYS A 278 1.47 14.20 2.28
N GLU A 279 0.23 14.64 2.16
CA GLU A 279 -0.90 14.05 2.90
C GLU A 279 -1.03 12.53 2.60
N PRO A 280 -1.49 11.73 3.58
CA PRO A 280 -1.82 10.31 3.37
C PRO A 280 -2.88 10.13 2.27
N SER A 281 -2.47 9.56 1.13
CA SER A 281 -3.38 9.20 0.03
C SER A 281 -3.61 7.69 -0.02
N GLU A 282 -4.88 7.30 -0.16
CA GLU A 282 -5.30 5.91 -0.37
C GLU A 282 -4.99 5.39 -1.79
N PHE A 283 -4.64 6.29 -2.71
CA PHE A 283 -4.50 5.99 -4.14
C PHE A 283 -3.04 6.18 -4.61
N MET A 284 -2.59 5.31 -5.53
CA MET A 284 -1.24 5.41 -6.11
C MET A 284 -1.16 6.45 -7.24
N ASP A 285 -2.31 6.81 -7.84
CA ASP A 285 -2.47 7.70 -8.98
C ASP A 285 -2.99 9.11 -8.63
N GLU A 286 -3.39 9.34 -7.38
CA GLU A 286 -3.86 10.63 -6.85
C GLU A 286 -3.04 10.96 -5.58
N VAL A 287 -2.55 12.19 -5.43
CA VAL A 287 -1.87 12.66 -4.20
C VAL A 287 -2.21 14.12 -3.90
N THR A 288 -2.31 14.47 -2.62
CA THR A 288 -2.35 15.86 -2.17
C THR A 288 -1.03 16.21 -1.51
N ILE A 289 -0.46 17.35 -1.88
CA ILE A 289 0.68 17.97 -1.19
C ILE A 289 0.14 19.26 -0.56
N ALA A 290 0.22 19.36 0.76
CA ALA A 290 -0.07 20.57 1.51
C ALA A 290 1.22 21.37 1.67
N ILE A 291 1.18 22.67 1.40
CA ILE A 291 2.32 23.59 1.49
C ILE A 291 1.94 24.64 2.52
N TYR A 292 2.69 24.68 3.62
CA TYR A 292 2.45 25.54 4.76
C TYR A 292 3.45 26.70 4.73
N LYS A 293 2.97 27.93 4.96
CA LYS A 293 3.85 29.08 5.22
C LYS A 293 4.60 28.90 6.55
N GLU A 294 5.61 29.75 6.79
CA GLU A 294 6.40 29.73 8.02
C GLU A 294 5.48 29.75 9.26
N GLY A 295 5.70 28.81 10.20
CA GLY A 295 4.91 28.70 11.43
C GLY A 295 3.46 28.18 11.29
N ALA A 296 2.94 28.00 10.08
CA ALA A 296 1.57 27.50 9.85
C ALA A 296 1.46 25.96 9.82
N ALA A 297 2.59 25.24 9.75
CA ALA A 297 2.61 23.79 9.75
C ALA A 297 2.20 23.23 11.14
N PRO A 298 1.22 22.31 11.22
CA PRO A 298 0.83 21.70 12.48
C PRO A 298 1.90 20.77 13.05
N ASP A 299 1.88 20.56 14.37
CA ASP A 299 2.92 19.83 15.13
C ASP A 299 3.18 18.41 14.60
N ASP A 300 2.16 17.72 14.09
CA ASP A 300 2.29 16.38 13.50
C ASP A 300 3.09 16.39 12.19
N VAL A 301 2.84 17.37 11.32
CA VAL A 301 3.62 17.61 10.10
C VAL A 301 5.05 18.02 10.43
N LEU A 302 5.25 18.93 11.39
CA LEU A 302 6.56 19.33 11.87
C LEU A 302 7.34 18.14 12.45
N GLU A 303 6.69 17.29 13.23
CA GLU A 303 7.27 16.05 13.74
C GLU A 303 7.66 15.09 12.60
N GLU A 304 6.86 14.93 11.55
CA GLU A 304 7.17 14.04 10.42
C GLU A 304 8.32 14.57 9.55
N VAL A 305 8.38 15.88 9.31
CA VAL A 305 9.52 16.52 8.61
C VAL A 305 10.80 16.35 9.42
N ASN A 306 10.76 16.59 10.74
CA ASN A 306 11.89 16.35 11.65
C ASN A 306 12.25 14.86 11.83
N LYS A 307 11.38 13.92 11.43
CA LYS A 307 11.66 12.47 11.37
C LYS A 307 12.24 12.03 10.01
N GLY A 308 12.33 12.94 9.03
CA GLY A 308 13.01 12.76 7.76
C GLY A 308 14.53 12.80 7.93
N GLU A 309 15.22 11.85 7.28
CA GLU A 309 16.69 11.70 7.29
C GLU A 309 17.39 11.43 8.65
N LEU A 310 16.92 10.40 9.38
CA LEU A 310 17.85 9.53 10.10
C LEU A 310 17.96 8.18 9.36
N PRO A 311 19.16 7.79 8.86
CA PRO A 311 19.37 6.52 8.17
C PRO A 311 18.86 5.32 8.97
N ASP A 312 18.43 4.26 8.28
CA ASP A 312 17.86 3.07 8.93
C ASP A 312 18.85 2.38 9.89
N GLU A 313 20.16 2.50 9.65
CA GLU A 313 21.18 2.09 10.61
C GLU A 313 21.10 2.86 11.95
N VAL A 314 20.79 4.16 11.90
CA VAL A 314 20.67 5.01 13.10
C VAL A 314 19.33 4.77 13.80
N ARG A 315 18.23 4.52 13.08
CA ARG A 315 16.98 4.03 13.70
C ARG A 315 17.18 2.67 14.37
N GLY A 316 17.95 1.77 13.75
CA GLY A 316 18.38 0.52 14.36
C GLY A 316 19.19 0.73 15.64
N GLN A 317 20.17 1.64 15.61
CA GLN A 317 20.99 1.97 16.78
C GLN A 317 20.19 2.65 17.90
N GLN A 318 19.34 3.65 17.61
CA GLN A 318 18.50 4.30 18.62
C GLN A 318 17.56 3.29 19.29
N ARG A 319 16.91 2.42 18.50
CA ARG A 319 16.05 1.36 19.03
C ARG A 319 16.84 0.38 19.90
N ALA A 320 18.06 -0.01 19.50
CA ALA A 320 18.93 -0.85 20.30
C ALA A 320 19.40 -0.18 21.60
N ILE A 321 19.79 1.10 21.55
CA ILE A 321 20.20 1.91 22.71
C ILE A 321 19.04 2.10 23.69
N GLN A 322 17.82 2.31 23.20
CA GLN A 322 16.63 2.46 24.02
C GLN A 322 16.20 1.12 24.63
N GLU A 323 16.29 0.02 23.89
CA GLU A 323 16.07 -1.33 24.43
C GLU A 323 17.15 -1.69 25.47
N GLU A 324 18.41 -1.31 25.26
CA GLU A 324 19.49 -1.52 26.23
C GLU A 324 19.30 -0.68 27.49
N ARG A 325 18.91 0.60 27.39
CA ARG A 325 18.50 1.42 28.54
C ARG A 325 17.36 0.77 29.31
N ASN A 326 16.30 0.32 28.64
CA ASN A 326 15.19 -0.36 29.29
C ASN A 326 15.64 -1.67 29.98
N ARG A 327 16.53 -2.45 29.36
CA ARG A 327 17.14 -3.64 29.98
C ARG A 327 18.02 -3.30 31.19
N GLN A 328 18.69 -2.14 31.20
CA GLN A 328 19.47 -1.67 32.35
C GLN A 328 18.57 -1.18 33.49
N VAL A 329 17.52 -0.41 33.18
CA VAL A 329 16.50 0.02 34.17
C VAL A 329 15.83 -1.20 34.80
N ASN A 330 15.32 -2.14 34.02
CA ASN A 330 14.69 -3.36 34.57
C ASN A 330 15.67 -4.22 35.39
N LYS A 331 16.98 -4.19 35.10
CA LYS A 331 18.00 -4.86 35.92
C LYS A 331 18.30 -4.11 37.22
N ALA A 332 18.26 -2.78 37.21
CA ALA A 332 18.40 -1.97 38.41
C ALA A 332 17.17 -2.16 39.31
N GLU A 333 15.97 -2.08 38.74
CA GLU A 333 14.69 -2.26 39.42
C GLU A 333 14.56 -3.66 40.05
N ASN A 334 14.90 -4.72 39.31
CA ASN A 334 14.94 -6.08 39.86
C ASN A 334 15.98 -6.23 41.00
N ARG A 335 17.12 -5.53 40.94
CA ARG A 335 18.10 -5.52 42.04
C ARG A 335 17.60 -4.75 43.26
N THR A 336 16.93 -3.62 43.08
CA THR A 336 16.34 -2.88 44.19
C THR A 336 15.20 -3.67 44.83
N SER A 337 14.35 -4.34 44.04
CA SER A 337 13.31 -5.22 44.57
C SER A 337 13.89 -6.39 45.34
N GLN A 338 14.94 -7.06 44.83
CA GLN A 338 15.62 -8.14 45.55
C GLN A 338 16.32 -7.67 46.84
N LEU A 339 16.87 -6.45 46.86
CA LEU A 339 17.46 -5.86 48.08
C LEU A 339 16.39 -5.53 49.11
N VAL A 340 15.26 -4.94 48.70
CA VAL A 340 14.12 -4.65 49.58
C VAL A 340 13.49 -5.94 50.11
N GLU A 341 13.35 -6.97 49.28
CA GLU A 341 12.85 -8.29 49.69
C GLU A 341 13.82 -8.99 50.67
N ALA A 342 15.14 -8.86 50.46
CA ALA A 342 16.14 -9.39 51.38
C ALA A 342 16.20 -8.64 52.72
N ASP A 343 16.04 -7.32 52.73
CA ASP A 343 15.98 -6.51 53.96
C ASP A 343 14.66 -6.75 54.72
N ALA A 344 13.54 -6.90 54.00
CA ALA A 344 12.26 -7.32 54.59
C ALA A 344 12.36 -8.72 55.21
N HIS A 345 13.04 -9.67 54.56
CA HIS A 345 13.30 -10.99 55.15
C HIS A 345 14.21 -10.94 56.38
N ARG A 346 15.21 -10.05 56.42
CA ARG A 346 16.04 -9.84 57.62
C ARG A 346 15.25 -9.25 58.80
N GLN A 347 14.36 -8.31 58.53
CA GLN A 347 13.48 -7.74 59.57
C GLN A 347 12.46 -8.75 60.12
N LEU A 348 12.25 -9.89 59.45
CA LEU A 348 11.40 -11.00 59.91
C LEU A 348 12.18 -12.13 60.61
N ASP A 349 13.53 -12.15 60.54
CA ASP A 349 14.38 -13.14 61.22
C ASP A 349 14.88 -12.62 62.60
N ASP A 350 15.07 -11.30 62.74
CA ASP A 350 15.51 -10.65 64.00
C ASP A 350 14.34 -10.26 64.94
N GLY A 351 13.10 -10.66 64.62
CA GLY A 351 11.90 -10.33 65.40
C GLY A 351 10.90 -11.49 65.48
N ASP A 352 10.61 -11.92 66.70
CA ASP A 352 9.53 -12.84 67.10
C ASP A 352 9.67 -14.34 66.75
N GLU A 353 10.72 -14.96 67.28
CA GLU A 353 10.91 -16.44 67.31
C GLU A 353 9.89 -17.20 68.20
N GLU A 354 8.85 -16.53 68.76
CA GLU A 354 7.93 -17.13 69.74
C GLU A 354 6.49 -17.42 69.26
N ASP A 355 6.00 -16.90 68.11
CA ASP A 355 4.54 -16.95 67.80
C ASP A 355 4.14 -17.55 66.42
N LEU A 356 5.05 -18.24 65.72
CA LEU A 356 4.72 -18.98 64.47
C LEU A 356 4.37 -20.47 64.67
N ALA A 357 4.13 -20.90 65.90
CA ALA A 357 3.80 -22.30 66.23
C ALA A 357 2.38 -22.73 65.82
N VAL A 358 1.49 -21.80 65.44
CA VAL A 358 0.06 -22.09 65.21
C VAL A 358 -0.51 -21.42 63.95
N LEU A 359 -0.13 -21.90 62.76
CA LEU A 359 -1.11 -22.00 61.66
C LEU A 359 -0.76 -23.06 60.59
N ASN A 360 -1.79 -23.81 60.20
CA ASN A 360 -1.82 -24.68 59.01
C ASN A 360 -1.11 -26.05 59.06
N THR A 361 -1.30 -26.81 60.14
CA THR A 361 -1.09 -28.28 60.19
C THR A 361 -2.21 -29.09 59.52
N ALA A 362 -3.18 -28.44 58.86
CA ALA A 362 -4.34 -29.07 58.23
C ALA A 362 -4.02 -29.65 56.84
N LYS A 363 -3.48 -30.87 56.81
CA LYS A 363 -3.48 -31.79 55.65
C LYS A 363 -2.96 -31.21 54.32
N ARG A 364 -1.64 -31.06 54.23
CA ARG A 364 -0.92 -30.98 52.95
C ARG A 364 -0.98 -32.35 52.27
N ASP A 365 -2.06 -32.63 51.51
CA ASP A 365 -2.27 -33.91 50.84
C ASP A 365 -1.13 -34.17 49.85
N ARG A 366 -0.33 -35.20 50.13
CA ARG A 366 0.92 -35.51 49.40
C ARG A 366 0.69 -36.35 48.14
N ARG A 367 -0.57 -36.51 47.71
CA ARG A 367 -0.92 -37.24 46.48
C ARG A 367 -0.49 -36.46 45.24
N THR A 368 0.24 -37.15 44.38
CA THR A 368 0.62 -36.69 43.05
C THR A 368 -0.63 -36.51 42.19
N ILE A 369 -0.60 -35.51 41.27
CA ILE A 369 -1.74 -35.19 40.38
C ILE A 369 -2.21 -36.44 39.61
N GLU A 370 -1.27 -37.31 39.22
CA GLU A 370 -1.53 -38.57 38.52
C GLU A 370 -2.40 -39.57 39.31
N ASP A 371 -2.31 -39.59 40.64
CA ASP A 371 -3.13 -40.48 41.47
C ASP A 371 -4.58 -40.00 41.52
N TYR A 372 -4.79 -38.68 41.57
CA TYR A 372 -6.11 -38.06 41.54
C TYR A 372 -6.83 -38.33 40.21
N GLU A 373 -6.10 -38.32 39.08
CA GLU A 373 -6.66 -38.73 37.79
C GLU A 373 -6.98 -40.22 37.69
N ARG A 374 -6.16 -41.08 38.30
CA ARG A 374 -6.36 -42.54 38.34
C ARG A 374 -7.60 -42.91 39.15
N GLU A 375 -7.83 -42.24 40.27
CA GLU A 375 -9.02 -42.39 41.10
C GLU A 375 -10.28 -41.87 40.38
N LYS A 376 -10.20 -40.69 39.74
CA LYS A 376 -11.29 -40.09 38.94
C LYS A 376 -11.69 -40.91 37.71
N LYS A 377 -10.78 -41.72 37.14
CA LYS A 377 -11.10 -42.68 36.07
C LYS A 377 -11.80 -43.93 36.60
N ARG A 378 -11.49 -44.39 37.81
CA ARG A 378 -12.17 -45.53 38.45
C ARG A 378 -13.60 -45.19 38.88
N SER A 379 -13.84 -44.00 39.43
CA SER A 379 -15.19 -43.58 39.86
C SER A 379 -16.16 -43.24 38.72
N ARG A 380 -15.69 -43.22 37.47
CA ARG A 380 -16.51 -43.02 36.25
C ARG A 380 -16.76 -44.32 35.47
N GLY A 381 -16.33 -45.47 35.99
CA GLY A 381 -16.42 -46.77 35.33
C GLY A 381 -17.28 -47.80 36.06
N SER A 382 -18.23 -47.35 36.90
CA SER A 382 -19.22 -48.19 37.60
C SER A 382 -20.62 -47.58 37.48
#